data_AF-A0A3L6Q4T4-F1
#
_entry.id   AF-A0A3L6Q4T4-F1
#
_cell.length_a   1.000
_cell.length_b   1.000
_cell.length_c   1.000
_cell.angle_alpha   90.00
_cell.angle_beta   90.00
_cell.angle_gamma   90.00
#
_symmetry.space_group_name_H-M   'P 1'
#
loop_
_entity.id
_entity.type
_entity.pdbx_description
1 polymer ?
#
loop_
_entity_poly.entity_id
_entity_poly.type
_entity_poly.pdbx_seq_one_letter_code
_entity_poly.pdbx_strand_id
1 'polypeptide(L)'
;MASPRSLALFLLCILAPAPPVPAALLSGGGKPAKAAAGLDMEWRPATATWYGDAEGDGSDGGACGYGTLVDMVPMKARVGSVSPVLFKDGEGCGACYKVKCLDRGICSRRAVTVIVTDECPGGLCAFGHTHFDLSGAAFSRMAVAGAGGRLRDRGQLNVVYRR
;
A
#
# COMPACT_ATOMS: atom_id res chain seq x y z
N MET A 1 0.50 50.67 -6.13
CA MET A 1 -0.76 51.34 -5.71
C MET A 1 -1.76 50.26 -5.38
N ALA A 2 -1.90 49.96 -4.08
CA ALA A 2 -2.83 48.97 -3.56
C ALA A 2 -4.19 49.63 -3.27
N SER A 3 -5.27 48.93 -3.62
CA SER A 3 -6.65 49.43 -3.57
C SER A 3 -7.18 49.56 -2.13
N PRO A 4 -7.89 50.64 -1.76
CA PRO A 4 -8.27 50.98 -0.38
C PRO A 4 -9.53 50.25 0.14
N ARG A 5 -9.95 49.13 -0.47
CA ARG A 5 -11.24 48.47 -0.14
C ARG A 5 -11.15 47.24 0.78
N SER A 6 -9.98 46.91 1.31
CA SER A 6 -9.77 45.68 2.12
C SER A 6 -9.75 45.88 3.64
N LEU A 7 -10.15 47.04 4.17
CA LEU A 7 -10.04 47.35 5.60
C LEU A 7 -11.38 47.68 6.28
N ALA A 8 -12.47 47.01 5.88
CA ALA A 8 -13.79 47.28 6.47
C ALA A 8 -14.65 46.04 6.79
N LEU A 9 -14.15 44.81 6.61
CA LEU A 9 -14.96 43.59 6.84
C LEU A 9 -14.45 42.67 7.96
N PHE A 10 -13.51 43.12 8.79
CA PHE A 10 -12.91 42.30 9.85
C PHE A 10 -13.32 42.71 11.28
N LEU A 11 -14.38 43.50 11.45
CA LEU A 11 -14.65 44.13 12.75
C LEU A 11 -16.10 44.09 13.25
N LEU A 12 -16.96 43.18 12.79
CA LEU A 12 -18.29 43.04 13.37
C LEU A 12 -18.77 41.57 13.41
N CYS A 13 -18.21 40.76 14.32
CA CYS A 13 -18.79 39.46 14.67
C CYS A 13 -18.45 38.99 16.11
N ILE A 14 -18.15 39.90 17.04
CA ILE A 14 -17.79 39.53 18.43
C ILE A 14 -18.82 40.09 19.43
N LEU A 15 -20.11 39.79 19.30
CA LEU A 15 -21.04 39.91 20.44
C LEU A 15 -22.36 39.17 20.17
N ALA A 16 -22.34 37.84 20.20
CA ALA A 16 -23.56 37.05 20.39
C ALA A 16 -23.38 36.20 21.67
N PRO A 17 -24.26 36.34 22.68
CA PRO A 17 -24.22 35.47 23.85
C PRO A 17 -24.63 34.04 23.43
N ALA A 18 -23.78 33.07 23.76
CA ALA A 18 -24.05 31.66 23.52
C ALA A 18 -25.28 31.20 24.33
N PRO A 19 -26.16 30.33 23.77
CA PRO A 19 -27.25 29.75 24.54
C PRO A 19 -26.70 28.80 25.62
N PRO A 20 -27.39 28.67 26.77
CA PRO A 20 -26.99 27.75 27.81
C PRO A 20 -27.06 26.31 27.29
N VAL A 21 -25.91 25.63 27.28
CA VAL A 21 -25.81 24.21 26.96
C VAL A 21 -26.50 23.42 28.07
N PRO A 22 -27.50 22.57 27.79
CA PRO A 22 -28.14 21.76 28.82
C PRO A 22 -27.14 20.75 29.40
N ALA A 23 -26.97 20.80 30.71
CA ALA A 23 -26.17 19.86 31.51
C ALA A 23 -26.93 18.54 31.72
N ALA A 24 -27.19 17.81 30.65
CA ALA A 24 -27.72 16.45 30.73
C ALA A 24 -27.25 15.68 29.49
N LEU A 25 -26.25 14.81 29.69
CA LEU A 25 -26.04 13.50 29.07
C LEU A 25 -24.62 13.02 29.42
N LEU A 26 -24.40 12.82 30.72
CA LEU A 26 -23.36 11.92 31.22
C LEU A 26 -23.92 10.50 31.13
N SER A 27 -23.59 9.75 30.07
CA SER A 27 -23.32 8.30 30.17
C SER A 27 -22.93 7.76 28.80
N GLY A 28 -21.65 7.87 28.47
CA GLY A 28 -21.03 7.18 27.35
C GLY A 28 -19.80 6.46 27.87
N GLY A 29 -20.00 5.28 28.44
CA GLY A 29 -18.92 4.34 28.74
C GLY A 29 -18.23 3.88 27.46
N GLY A 30 -17.43 4.75 26.87
CA GLY A 30 -16.51 4.40 25.81
C GLY A 30 -15.45 3.49 26.38
N LYS A 31 -15.54 2.19 26.08
CA LYS A 31 -14.41 1.28 26.26
C LYS A 31 -13.19 1.93 25.59
N PRO A 32 -12.01 1.95 26.23
CA PRO A 32 -10.82 2.41 25.53
C PRO A 32 -10.66 1.52 24.30
N ALA A 33 -10.72 2.12 23.11
CA ALA A 33 -10.30 1.46 21.90
C ALA A 33 -8.82 1.11 22.11
N LYS A 34 -8.57 -0.17 22.37
CA LYS A 34 -7.22 -0.72 22.44
C LYS A 34 -6.61 -0.42 21.07
N ALA A 35 -5.70 0.54 21.01
CA ALA A 35 -4.89 0.77 19.83
C ALA A 35 -4.14 -0.54 19.56
N ALA A 36 -4.68 -1.36 18.67
CA ALA A 36 -4.03 -2.56 18.19
C ALA A 36 -3.00 -2.11 17.16
N ALA A 37 -1.88 -1.57 17.64
CA ALA A 37 -0.62 -1.76 16.95
C ALA A 37 -0.19 -3.22 17.14
N GLY A 38 -1.03 -4.15 16.69
CA GLY A 38 -0.65 -5.53 16.50
C GLY A 38 0.18 -5.55 15.22
N LEU A 39 1.41 -6.06 15.30
CA LEU A 39 2.03 -6.57 14.08
C LEU A 39 1.05 -7.58 13.52
N ASP A 40 0.46 -7.30 12.36
CA ASP A 40 -0.47 -8.16 11.64
C ASP A 40 0.26 -9.47 11.30
N MET A 41 0.29 -10.39 12.27
CA MET A 41 1.06 -11.63 12.16
C MET A 41 0.29 -12.68 11.37
N GLU A 42 -1.01 -12.44 11.16
CA GLU A 42 -1.93 -13.23 10.37
C GLU A 42 -1.67 -13.06 8.87
N TRP A 43 -1.61 -14.18 8.18
CA TRP A 43 -1.49 -14.22 6.73
C TRP A 43 -2.86 -14.02 6.09
N ARG A 44 -2.96 -13.04 5.21
CA ARG A 44 -4.18 -12.73 4.44
C ARG A 44 -4.04 -13.22 3.00
N PRO A 45 -5.12 -13.71 2.37
CA PRO A 45 -5.09 -14.11 0.98
C PRO A 45 -4.95 -12.90 0.05
N ALA A 46 -4.25 -13.08 -1.06
CA ALA A 46 -4.16 -12.13 -2.16
C ALA A 46 -3.83 -12.87 -3.47
N THR A 47 -3.77 -12.12 -4.56
CA THR A 47 -3.21 -12.60 -5.83
C THR A 47 -1.97 -11.79 -6.20
N ALA A 48 -1.12 -12.37 -7.04
CA ALA A 48 0.03 -11.65 -7.57
C ALA A 48 0.27 -11.91 -9.05
N THR A 49 0.66 -10.87 -9.78
CA THR A 49 1.27 -10.92 -11.12
C THR A 49 2.64 -10.27 -11.08
N TRP A 50 3.23 -10.08 -12.26
CA TRP A 50 4.47 -9.34 -12.42
C TRP A 50 4.47 -8.47 -13.67
N TYR A 51 5.31 -7.43 -13.65
CA TYR A 51 5.48 -6.49 -14.75
C TYR A 51 6.96 -6.13 -14.98
N GLY A 52 7.22 -5.43 -16.09
CA GLY A 52 8.53 -4.95 -16.47
C GLY A 52 9.46 -6.06 -16.94
N ASP A 53 10.76 -5.82 -16.81
CA ASP A 53 11.77 -6.81 -17.19
C ASP A 53 11.76 -8.01 -16.25
N ALA A 54 12.00 -9.19 -16.83
CA ALA A 54 11.94 -10.48 -16.15
C ALA A 54 12.85 -10.57 -14.90
N GLU A 55 14.01 -9.93 -14.94
CA GLU A 55 14.98 -9.82 -13.84
C GLU A 55 15.10 -8.38 -13.32
N GLY A 56 14.16 -7.50 -13.70
CA GLY A 56 14.20 -6.07 -13.40
C GLY A 56 13.53 -5.68 -12.09
N ASP A 57 13.74 -4.41 -11.75
CA ASP A 57 13.38 -3.79 -10.48
C ASP A 57 12.16 -2.86 -10.61
N GLY A 58 11.21 -3.24 -11.47
CA GLY A 58 9.94 -2.55 -11.63
C GLY A 58 10.06 -1.37 -12.59
N SER A 59 9.48 -0.22 -12.21
CA SER A 59 9.45 0.99 -13.02
C SER A 59 9.88 2.20 -12.19
N ASP A 60 10.67 3.08 -12.81
CA ASP A 60 11.06 4.38 -12.24
C ASP A 60 9.90 5.40 -12.27
N GLY A 61 8.81 5.09 -12.97
CA GLY A 61 7.64 5.97 -13.13
C GLY A 61 6.49 5.69 -12.15
N GLY A 62 6.73 4.96 -11.06
CA GLY A 62 5.68 4.53 -10.14
C GLY A 62 5.02 5.69 -9.36
N ALA A 63 3.77 5.48 -8.96
CA ALA A 63 2.90 6.45 -8.27
C ALA A 63 3.47 6.97 -6.94
N CYS A 64 4.40 6.24 -6.30
CA CYS A 64 5.07 6.71 -5.07
C CYS A 64 6.23 7.69 -5.32
N GLY A 65 6.64 7.91 -6.58
CA GLY A 65 7.65 8.90 -6.93
C GLY A 65 9.08 8.55 -6.51
N TYR A 66 9.40 7.27 -6.30
CA TYR A 66 10.76 6.85 -5.93
C TYR A 66 11.80 6.97 -7.07
N GLY A 67 11.36 7.04 -8.33
CA GLY A 67 12.28 7.20 -9.46
C GLY A 67 13.26 6.03 -9.56
N THR A 68 14.50 6.34 -9.92
CA THR A 68 15.61 5.37 -10.05
C THR A 68 16.02 4.71 -8.74
N LEU A 69 15.48 5.13 -7.59
CA LEU A 69 15.76 4.48 -6.30
C LEU A 69 15.22 3.05 -6.23
N VAL A 70 14.29 2.66 -7.11
CA VAL A 70 13.75 1.29 -7.16
C VAL A 70 14.83 0.25 -7.48
N ASP A 71 15.87 0.61 -8.25
CA ASP A 71 17.04 -0.22 -8.58
C ASP A 71 18.17 -0.14 -7.51
N MET A 72 17.96 0.62 -6.44
CA MET A 72 18.96 0.83 -5.39
C MET A 72 18.62 0.04 -4.14
N VAL A 73 19.63 -0.37 -3.38
CA VAL A 73 19.43 -1.02 -2.07
C VAL A 73 18.84 0.03 -1.11
N PRO A 74 17.76 -0.28 -0.36
CA PRO A 74 17.21 -1.63 -0.09
C PRO A 74 16.04 -2.09 -1.00
N MET A 75 15.63 -1.30 -2.00
CA MET A 75 14.48 -1.59 -2.87
C MET A 75 14.76 -2.59 -3.98
N LYS A 76 16.01 -2.63 -4.47
CA LYS A 76 16.47 -3.54 -5.51
C LYS A 76 15.97 -4.98 -5.31
N ALA A 77 15.31 -5.52 -6.34
CA ALA A 77 14.70 -6.83 -6.45
C ALA A 77 13.60 -7.11 -5.41
N ARG A 78 12.94 -6.06 -4.92
CA ARG A 78 11.94 -6.12 -3.85
C ARG A 78 10.80 -5.13 -4.04
N VAL A 79 10.60 -4.55 -5.22
CA VAL A 79 9.51 -3.58 -5.43
C VAL A 79 8.28 -4.21 -6.06
N GLY A 80 7.17 -3.50 -5.97
CA GLY A 80 5.94 -3.85 -6.67
C GLY A 80 4.90 -2.75 -6.54
N SER A 81 3.93 -2.81 -7.45
CA SER A 81 2.70 -2.06 -7.33
C SER A 81 1.66 -2.89 -6.57
N VAL A 82 0.69 -2.21 -5.95
CA VAL A 82 -0.39 -2.87 -5.23
C VAL A 82 -1.74 -2.30 -5.64
N SER A 83 -2.79 -3.10 -5.46
CA SER A 83 -4.18 -2.66 -5.63
C SER A 83 -4.53 -1.45 -4.73
N PRO A 84 -5.56 -0.66 -5.08
CA PRO A 84 -5.99 0.51 -4.28
C PRO A 84 -6.26 0.20 -2.80
N VAL A 85 -6.68 -1.03 -2.48
CA VAL A 85 -6.91 -1.50 -1.10
C VAL A 85 -5.67 -1.37 -0.21
N LEU A 86 -4.48 -1.61 -0.77
CA LEU A 86 -3.21 -1.51 -0.07
C LEU A 86 -2.48 -0.20 -0.35
N PHE A 87 -2.67 0.38 -1.54
CA PHE A 87 -2.05 1.64 -1.95
C PHE A 87 -2.65 2.83 -1.18
N LYS A 88 -3.97 2.83 -0.94
CA LYS A 88 -4.71 3.81 -0.13
C LYS A 88 -4.36 5.26 -0.49
N ASP A 89 -4.54 5.62 -1.76
CA ASP A 89 -4.27 6.97 -2.26
C ASP A 89 -2.86 7.48 -1.90
N GLY A 90 -1.87 6.58 -1.86
CA GLY A 90 -0.48 6.87 -1.57
C GLY A 90 -0.04 6.64 -0.11
N GLU A 91 -0.97 6.47 0.84
CA GLU A 91 -0.61 6.15 2.23
C GLU A 91 0.16 4.81 2.36
N GLY A 92 -0.03 3.92 1.39
CA GLY A 92 0.67 2.65 1.28
C GLY A 92 2.12 2.75 0.78
N CYS A 93 2.56 3.90 0.26
CA CYS A 93 3.91 4.05 -0.29
C CYS A 93 4.99 3.76 0.75
N GLY A 94 6.00 2.98 0.36
CA GLY A 94 7.07 2.53 1.24
C GLY A 94 6.68 1.44 2.23
N ALA A 95 5.42 1.02 2.28
CA ALA A 95 5.00 -0.11 3.09
C ALA A 95 5.74 -1.38 2.66
N CYS A 96 6.18 -2.16 3.65
CA CYS A 96 6.78 -3.46 3.42
C CYS A 96 5.75 -4.55 3.69
N TYR A 97 5.68 -5.55 2.82
CA TYR A 97 4.90 -6.76 3.02
C TYR A 97 5.77 -7.99 2.86
N LYS A 98 5.51 -9.02 3.66
CA LYS A 98 5.95 -10.38 3.36
C LYS A 98 4.92 -11.00 2.44
N VAL A 99 5.33 -11.45 1.26
CA VAL A 99 4.48 -12.13 0.28
C VAL A 99 4.98 -13.56 0.07
N LYS A 100 4.08 -14.53 0.08
CA LYS A 100 4.40 -15.95 -0.03
C LYS A 100 3.49 -16.63 -1.04
N CYS A 101 4.10 -17.23 -2.05
CA CYS A 101 3.40 -18.08 -3.01
C CYS A 101 2.99 -19.43 -2.39
N LEU A 102 1.85 -19.96 -2.87
CA LEU A 102 1.23 -21.18 -2.35
C LEU A 102 1.42 -22.44 -3.21
N ASP A 103 1.88 -22.32 -4.47
CA ASP A 103 2.08 -23.48 -5.34
C ASP A 103 3.30 -24.31 -4.88
N ARG A 104 3.04 -25.46 -4.27
CA ARG A 104 4.08 -26.34 -3.70
C ARG A 104 5.02 -26.95 -4.74
N GLY A 105 4.63 -26.99 -6.02
CA GLY A 105 5.46 -27.56 -7.09
C GLY A 105 6.60 -26.65 -7.54
N ILE A 106 6.50 -25.34 -7.26
CA ILE A 106 7.44 -24.35 -7.80
C ILE A 106 7.84 -23.26 -6.80
N CYS A 107 7.03 -23.00 -5.78
CA CYS A 107 7.29 -21.93 -4.83
C CYS A 107 8.21 -22.37 -3.70
N SER A 108 9.09 -21.45 -3.31
CA SER A 108 9.94 -21.66 -2.15
C SER A 108 9.09 -21.62 -0.87
N ARG A 109 9.63 -22.16 0.22
CA ARG A 109 8.98 -22.07 1.54
C ARG A 109 9.06 -20.67 2.15
N ARG A 110 9.93 -19.79 1.61
CA ARG A 110 10.24 -18.47 2.17
C ARG A 110 9.32 -17.41 1.58
N ALA A 111 8.95 -16.44 2.41
CA ALA A 111 8.30 -15.23 1.92
C ALA A 111 9.34 -14.23 1.42
N VAL A 112 9.01 -13.51 0.35
CA VAL A 112 9.78 -12.36 -0.13
C VAL A 112 9.30 -11.09 0.59
N THR A 113 10.20 -10.13 0.80
CA THR A 113 9.77 -8.78 1.19
C THR A 113 9.50 -8.00 -0.08
N VAL A 114 8.34 -7.37 -0.15
CA VAL A 114 7.95 -6.42 -1.20
C VAL A 114 7.79 -5.04 -0.56
N ILE A 115 8.32 -4.02 -1.20
CA ILE A 115 8.19 -2.60 -0.87
C ILE A 115 7.24 -2.00 -1.90
N VAL A 116 6.19 -1.34 -1.42
CA VAL A 116 5.22 -0.67 -2.28
C VAL A 116 5.84 0.59 -2.86
N THR A 117 5.99 0.62 -4.18
CA THR A 117 6.56 1.76 -4.91
C THR A 117 5.62 2.34 -5.95
N ASP A 118 4.47 1.72 -6.16
CA ASP A 118 3.55 2.07 -7.24
C ASP A 118 2.12 1.58 -6.92
N GLU A 119 1.17 2.00 -7.74
CA GLU A 119 -0.23 1.57 -7.73
C GLU A 119 -0.58 0.83 -9.02
N CYS A 120 -1.34 -0.24 -8.91
CA CYS A 120 -2.03 -0.86 -10.04
C CYS A 120 -3.54 -0.58 -9.86
N PRO A 121 -4.15 0.39 -10.57
CA PRO A 121 -5.55 0.78 -10.32
C PRO A 121 -6.57 -0.06 -11.11
N GLY A 122 -6.15 -0.77 -12.16
CA GLY A 122 -7.03 -1.43 -13.13
C GLY A 122 -6.93 -2.94 -13.17
N GLY A 123 -7.75 -3.57 -14.03
CA GLY A 123 -7.66 -5.00 -14.32
C GLY A 123 -7.80 -5.88 -13.07
N LEU A 124 -6.81 -6.74 -12.82
CA LEU A 124 -6.77 -7.67 -11.69
C LEU A 124 -6.70 -6.96 -10.32
N CYS A 125 -6.27 -5.71 -10.31
CA CYS A 125 -6.11 -4.90 -9.10
C CYS A 125 -7.38 -4.12 -8.73
N ALA A 126 -8.39 -4.12 -9.62
CA ALA A 126 -9.65 -3.42 -9.42
C ALA A 126 -10.65 -4.23 -8.56
N PHE A 127 -11.84 -3.66 -8.35
CA PHE A 127 -12.98 -4.32 -7.71
C PHE A 127 -12.77 -4.74 -6.24
N GLY A 128 -11.85 -4.07 -5.53
CA GLY A 128 -11.62 -4.32 -4.10
C GLY A 128 -10.85 -5.60 -3.80
N HIS A 129 -10.25 -6.24 -4.80
CA HIS A 129 -9.36 -7.37 -4.60
C HIS A 129 -8.01 -6.89 -4.05
N THR A 130 -7.43 -7.66 -3.12
CA THR A 130 -6.03 -7.44 -2.75
C THR A 130 -5.12 -8.10 -3.78
N HIS A 131 -4.35 -7.27 -4.49
CA HIS A 131 -3.45 -7.71 -5.55
C HIS A 131 -2.07 -7.08 -5.41
N PHE A 132 -1.04 -7.86 -5.75
CA PHE A 132 0.35 -7.43 -5.84
C PHE A 132 0.84 -7.62 -7.27
N ASP A 133 1.14 -6.55 -7.99
CA ASP A 133 1.78 -6.66 -9.30
C ASP A 133 3.28 -6.34 -9.14
N LEU A 134 4.08 -7.39 -9.03
CA LEU A 134 5.45 -7.32 -8.54
C LEU A 134 6.45 -7.04 -9.67
N SER A 135 7.64 -6.52 -9.34
CA SER A 135 8.72 -6.54 -10.34
C SER A 135 9.06 -7.98 -10.75
N GLY A 136 9.54 -8.18 -11.98
CA GLY A 136 9.96 -9.50 -12.45
C GLY A 136 10.96 -10.17 -11.49
N ALA A 137 11.93 -9.42 -10.97
CA ALA A 137 12.86 -9.92 -9.97
C ALA A 137 12.17 -10.31 -8.65
N ALA A 138 11.30 -9.47 -8.10
CA ALA A 138 10.60 -9.74 -6.84
C ALA A 138 9.69 -10.97 -6.95
N PHE A 139 8.95 -11.10 -8.05
CA PHE A 139 8.08 -12.24 -8.33
C PHE A 139 8.86 -13.54 -8.41
N SER A 140 9.97 -13.53 -9.17
CA SER A 140 10.83 -14.68 -9.39
C SER A 140 11.47 -15.21 -8.11
N ARG A 141 11.72 -14.34 -7.12
CA ARG A 141 12.28 -14.71 -5.81
C ARG A 141 11.32 -15.50 -4.93
N MET A 142 10.03 -15.58 -5.28
CA MET A 142 9.10 -16.49 -4.62
C MET A 142 9.32 -17.95 -5.02
N ALA A 143 9.94 -18.21 -6.17
CA ALA A 143 10.21 -19.55 -6.68
C ALA A 143 11.34 -20.24 -5.91
N VAL A 144 11.41 -21.58 -6.01
CA VAL A 144 12.65 -22.31 -5.70
C VAL A 144 13.78 -21.85 -6.62
N ALA A 145 15.03 -22.01 -6.16
CA ALA A 145 16.21 -21.55 -6.91
C ALA A 145 16.21 -22.11 -8.36
N GLY A 146 16.47 -21.22 -9.33
CA GLY A 146 16.47 -21.56 -10.76
C GLY A 146 15.07 -21.67 -11.41
N ALA A 147 13.97 -21.59 -10.66
CA ALA A 147 12.62 -21.75 -11.20
C ALA A 147 11.88 -20.42 -11.43
N GLY A 148 12.57 -19.27 -11.37
CA GLY A 148 11.97 -17.93 -11.52
C GLY A 148 11.21 -17.74 -12.83
N GLY A 149 11.83 -18.09 -13.96
CA GLY A 149 11.17 -18.03 -15.29
C GLY A 149 9.89 -18.86 -15.35
N ARG A 150 9.96 -20.13 -14.94
CA ARG A 150 8.77 -21.01 -14.88
C ARG A 150 7.67 -20.49 -13.96
N LEU A 151 8.03 -19.74 -12.92
CA LEU A 151 7.04 -19.13 -12.03
C LEU A 151 6.37 -17.97 -12.74
N ARG A 152 7.14 -17.10 -13.42
CA ARG A 152 6.63 -16.00 -14.24
C ARG A 152 5.70 -16.49 -15.36
N ASP A 153 5.99 -17.64 -15.96
CA ASP A 153 5.15 -18.26 -17.00
C ASP A 153 3.75 -18.65 -16.50
N ARG A 154 3.53 -18.71 -15.17
CA ARG A 154 2.19 -18.88 -14.60
C ARG A 154 1.31 -17.63 -14.73
N GLY A 155 1.92 -16.46 -14.95
CA GLY A 155 1.26 -15.17 -15.05
C GLY A 155 0.72 -14.69 -13.70
N GLN A 156 -0.40 -15.27 -13.26
CA GLN A 156 -1.08 -14.94 -12.01
C GLN A 156 -0.98 -16.09 -11.00
N LEU A 157 -0.69 -15.75 -9.75
CA LEU A 157 -0.57 -16.69 -8.64
C LEU A 157 -1.53 -16.35 -7.49
N ASN A 158 -1.98 -17.39 -6.79
CA ASN A 158 -2.52 -17.25 -5.45
C ASN A 158 -1.36 -17.11 -4.45
N VAL A 159 -1.41 -16.06 -3.64
CA VAL A 159 -0.41 -15.78 -2.61
C VAL A 159 -1.08 -15.50 -1.28
N VAL A 160 -0.28 -15.51 -0.22
CA VAL A 160 -0.65 -14.91 1.06
C VAL A 160 0.34 -13.80 1.40
N TYR A 161 -0.13 -12.79 2.11
CA TYR A 161 0.70 -11.69 2.55
C TYR A 161 0.45 -11.30 4.00
N ARG A 162 1.41 -10.60 4.59
CA ARG A 162 1.28 -9.91 5.88
C ARG A 162 2.21 -8.71 5.90
N ARG A 163 1.95 -7.75 6.78
CA ARG A 163 2.78 -6.55 6.92
C ARG A 163 4.04 -6.83 7.75
#